data_AF-G5J2N0-F1
#
_entry.id   AF-G5J2N0-F1
#
_cell.length_a   1.000
_cell.length_b   1.000
_cell.length_c   1.000
_cell.angle_alpha   90.00
_cell.angle_beta   90.00
_cell.angle_gamma   90.00
#
_symmetry.space_group_name_H-M   'P 1'
#
loop_
_entity.id
_entity.type
_entity.pdbx_description
1 polymer ?
#
loop_
_entity_poly.entity_id
_entity_poly.type
_entity_poly.pdbx_seq_one_letter_code
_entity_poly.pdbx_strand_id
1 'polypeptide(L)' 'MREHRDGFRPGRSAHDAIGRIYSVINTKAKYVLDADIAKCFDKINHDYLLSKVECPHNIKRTIKQWLECGVLDKSIFE' A
#
# COMPACT_ATOMS: atom_id res chain seq x y z
N MET A 1 -2.24 -14.31 -8.04
CA MET A 1 -2.39 -12.87 -7.73
C MET A 1 -3.64 -12.70 -6.86
N ARG A 2 -3.65 -11.83 -5.84
CA ARG A 2 -4.89 -11.53 -5.09
C ARG A 2 -5.86 -10.72 -5.97
N GLU A 3 -7.10 -11.19 -6.10
CA GLU A 3 -8.10 -10.72 -7.08
C GLU A 3 -8.84 -9.42 -6.71
N HIS A 4 -8.58 -8.83 -5.55
CA HIS A 4 -9.36 -7.69 -5.01
C HIS A 4 -8.47 -6.52 -4.56
N ARG A 5 -7.43 -6.20 -5.34
CA ARG A 5 -6.59 -5.01 -5.10
C ARG A 5 -6.72 -4.06 -6.27
N ASP A 6 -7.32 -2.91 -6.02
CA ASP A 6 -7.58 -1.87 -7.03
C ASP A 6 -6.67 -0.63 -6.85
N GLY A 7 -6.03 -0.47 -5.69
CA GLY A 7 -5.07 0.62 -5.43
C GLY A 7 -3.68 0.40 -6.04
N PHE A 8 -3.04 1.49 -6.49
CA PHE A 8 -1.65 1.56 -6.97
C PHE A 8 -1.29 0.54 -8.06
N ARG A 9 -2.24 0.21 -8.95
CA ARG A 9 -2.06 -0.79 -10.01
C ARG A 9 -2.41 -0.22 -11.38
N PRO A 10 -1.59 -0.47 -12.41
CA PRO A 10 -1.91 -0.05 -13.77
C PRO A 10 -3.20 -0.74 -14.24
N GLY A 11 -4.06 0.01 -14.92
CA GLY A 11 -5.34 -0.50 -15.44
C GLY A 11 -6.40 -0.78 -14.36
N ARG A 12 -6.24 -0.23 -13.15
CA ARG A 12 -7.25 -0.27 -12.07
C ARG A 12 -7.49 1.14 -11.54
N SER A 13 -8.73 1.41 -11.18
CA SER A 13 -9.19 2.72 -10.70
C SER A 13 -10.14 2.57 -9.51
N ALA A 14 -10.44 3.70 -8.86
CA ALA A 14 -11.45 3.74 -7.81
C ALA A 14 -12.84 3.27 -8.30
N HIS A 15 -13.17 3.50 -9.57
CA HIS A 15 -14.44 3.06 -10.16
C HIS A 15 -14.54 1.53 -10.20
N ASP A 16 -13.43 0.83 -10.44
CA ASP A 16 -13.40 -0.64 -10.43
C ASP A 16 -13.70 -1.19 -9.02
N ALA A 17 -13.15 -0.53 -7.98
CA ALA A 17 -13.42 -0.89 -6.59
C ALA A 17 -14.90 -0.69 -6.24
N ILE A 18 -15.50 0.44 -6.64
CA ILE A 18 -16.92 0.75 -6.42
C ILE A 18 -17.81 -0.30 -7.12
N GLY A 19 -17.53 -0.60 -8.39
CA GLY A 19 -18.29 -1.60 -9.15
C GLY A 19 -18.23 -2.99 -8.50
N ARG A 20 -17.08 -3.35 -7.93
CA ARG A 20 -16.93 -4.61 -7.20
C ARG A 20 -17.71 -4.63 -5.89
N ILE A 21 -17.67 -3.55 -5.11
CA ILE A 21 -18.47 -3.39 -3.88
C ILE A 21 -19.97 -3.54 -4.22
N TYR A 22 -20.44 -2.85 -5.26
CA TYR A 22 -21.83 -2.92 -5.72
C TYR A 22 -22.26 -4.36 -6.06
N SER A 23 -21.44 -5.08 -6.84
CA SER A 23 -21.73 -6.47 -7.23
C SER A 23 -21.84 -7.41 -6.01
N VAL A 24 -20.97 -7.24 -5.00
CA VAL A 24 -20.98 -8.06 -3.78
C VAL A 24 -22.19 -7.76 -2.89
N ILE A 25 -22.53 -6.47 -2.72
CA ILE A 25 -23.68 -6.06 -1.91
C ILE A 25 -24.99 -6.50 -2.56
N ASN A 26 -25.10 -6.43 -3.89
CA ASN A 26 -26.32 -6.78 -4.61
C ASN A 26 -26.65 -8.28 -4.65
N THR A 27 -25.76 -9.15 -4.16
CA THR A 27 -25.99 -10.61 -4.16
C THR A 27 -26.35 -11.15 -2.79
N LYS A 28 -25.51 -10.93 -1.76
CA LYS A 28 -25.70 -11.56 -0.44
C LYS A 28 -25.19 -10.75 0.76
N ALA A 29 -24.34 -9.73 0.58
CA ALA A 29 -23.73 -9.04 1.71
C ALA A 29 -24.73 -8.08 2.37
N LYS A 30 -24.94 -8.23 3.69
CA LYS A 30 -25.87 -7.41 4.50
C LYS A 30 -25.17 -6.40 5.41
N TYR A 31 -23.85 -6.53 5.56
CA TYR A 31 -23.03 -5.70 6.44
C TYR A 31 -21.71 -5.39 5.75
N VAL A 32 -21.20 -4.18 5.97
CA VAL A 32 -19.92 -3.70 5.47
C VAL A 32 -19.06 -3.33 6.65
N LEU A 33 -17.83 -3.85 6.69
CA LEU A 33 -16.81 -3.41 7.63
C LEU A 33 -16.00 -2.30 6.96
N ASP A 34 -16.12 -1.08 7.47
CA ASP A 34 -15.25 0.02 7.09
C ASP A 34 -14.03 0.02 8.03
N ALA A 35 -12.84 -0.13 7.44
CA ALA A 35 -11.60 -0.26 8.18
C ALA A 35 -10.47 0.45 7.44
N ASP A 36 -9.72 1.26 8.17
CA ASP A 36 -8.55 1.98 7.69
C ASP A 36 -7.32 1.71 8.56
N ILE A 37 -6.14 1.77 7.95
CA ILE A 37 -4.86 1.57 8.65
C ILE A 37 -4.30 2.94 9.04
N ALA A 38 -4.37 3.27 10.32
CA ALA A 38 -3.82 4.51 10.83
C ALA A 38 -2.30 4.62 10.58
N LYS A 39 -1.86 5.74 9.99
CA LYS A 39 -0.45 6.02 9.66
C LYS A 39 0.18 4.90 8.82
N CYS A 40 -0.55 4.47 7.78
CA CYS A 40 -0.21 3.27 7.00
C CYS A 40 1.19 3.30 6.37
N PHE A 41 1.75 4.48 6.05
CA PHE A 41 3.11 4.61 5.51
C PHE A 41 4.15 4.87 6.61
N ASP A 42 3.82 5.66 7.63
CA ASP A 42 4.79 6.03 8.68
C ASP A 42 5.15 4.85 9.59
N LYS A 43 4.26 3.86 9.73
CA LYS A 43 4.41 2.72 10.66
C LYS A 43 4.81 1.41 9.99
N ILE A 44 5.24 1.44 8.73
CA ILE A 44 5.68 0.22 8.03
C ILE A 44 7.03 -0.22 8.59
N ASN A 45 7.13 -1.48 9.03
CA ASN A 45 8.41 -2.04 9.41
C ASN A 45 9.30 -2.24 8.18
N HIS A 46 10.46 -1.54 8.13
CA HIS A 46 11.35 -1.53 6.98
C HIS A 46 11.98 -2.91 6.70
N ASP A 47 12.40 -3.64 7.73
CA ASP A 47 12.99 -4.99 7.57
C ASP A 47 11.97 -5.98 7.01
N TYR A 48 10.73 -5.92 7.51
CA TYR A 48 9.64 -6.74 7.00
C TYR A 48 9.30 -6.37 5.56
N LEU A 49 9.21 -5.08 5.23
CA LEU A 49 8.98 -4.63 3.86
C LEU A 49 10.08 -5.15 2.92
N LEU A 50 11.35 -4.95 3.28
CA LEU A 50 12.48 -5.45 2.50
C LEU A 50 12.43 -6.98 2.36
N SER A 51 12.04 -7.73 3.40
CA SER A 51 11.89 -9.19 3.30
C SER A 51 10.86 -9.63 2.24
N LYS A 52 9.84 -8.81 1.98
CA LYS A 52 8.76 -9.08 1.02
C LYS A 52 9.04 -8.55 -0.38
N VAL A 53 9.96 -7.61 -0.54
CA VAL A 53 10.36 -7.11 -1.85
C VAL A 53 11.36 -8.09 -2.49
N GLU A 54 10.90 -8.75 -3.55
CA GLU A 54 11.73 -9.57 -4.43
C GLU A 54 12.46 -8.67 -5.42
N CYS A 55 13.71 -8.33 -5.09
CA CYS A 55 14.58 -7.57 -5.98
C CYS A 55 16.05 -7.96 -5.78
N PRO A 56 16.92 -7.70 -6.77
CA PRO A 56 18.37 -7.86 -6.64
C PRO A 56 18.95 -7.11 -5.43
N HIS A 57 20.03 -7.66 -4.86
CA HIS A 57 20.63 -7.13 -3.62
C HIS A 57 21.05 -5.65 -3.73
N ASN A 58 21.54 -5.21 -4.88
CA ASN A 58 21.90 -3.82 -5.14
C ASN A 58 20.69 -2.88 -5.03
N ILE A 59 19.55 -3.25 -5.64
CA ILE A 59 18.32 -2.46 -5.57
C ILE A 59 17.78 -2.46 -4.14
N LYS A 60 17.82 -3.61 -3.47
CA LYS A 60 17.35 -3.76 -2.09
C LYS A 60 18.11 -2.83 -1.12
N ARG A 61 19.42 -2.69 -1.31
CA ARG A 61 20.25 -1.74 -0.55
C ARG A 61 19.84 -0.30 -0.80
N THR A 62 19.58 0.08 -2.05
CA THR A 62 19.11 1.44 -2.37
C THR A 62 17.73 1.72 -1.76
N ILE A 63 16.81 0.76 -1.83
CA ILE A 63 15.48 0.89 -1.20
C ILE A 63 15.64 1.09 0.31
N LYS A 64 16.52 0.33 0.97
CA LYS A 64 16.80 0.51 2.40
C LYS A 64 17.27 1.94 2.71
N GLN A 65 18.18 2.48 1.91
CA GLN A 65 18.65 3.86 2.08
C GLN A 65 17.52 4.87 1.91
N TRP A 66 16.62 4.69 0.93
CA TRP A 66 15.46 5.56 0.74
C TRP A 66 14.47 5.51 1.89
N LEU A 67 14.28 4.33 2.50
CA LEU A 67 13.41 4.18 3.68
C LEU A 67 14.03 4.79 4.93
N GLU A 68 15.36 4.81 5.05
CA GLU A 68 16.08 5.38 6.20
C GLU A 68 16.35 6.88 6.07
N CYS A 69 16.33 7.43 4.85
CA CYS A 69 16.49 8.86 4.65
C CYS A 69 15.32 9.61 5.30
N GLY A 70 15.65 10.48 6.26
CA GLY A 70 14.70 11.45 6.81
C GLY A 70 14.15 12.40 5.75
N VAL A 71 13.08 13.10 6.08
CA VAL A 71 12.46 14.08 5.19
C VAL A 71 13.13 15.43 5.43
N LEU A 72 13.74 16.00 4.40
CA LEU A 72 14.21 17.39 4.47
C LEU A 72 13.01 18.33 4.27
N ASP A 73 12.31 18.69 5.34
CA ASP A 73 11.29 19.74 5.30
C ASP A 73 11.93 21.09 5.67
N LYS A 74 11.85 22.07 4.77
CA LYS A 74 12.25 23.48 5.00
C LYS A 74 13.70 23.70 5.49
N SER A 75 14.66 22.93 4.97
CA SER A 75 16.09 23.08 5.31
C SER A 75 16.45 22.80 6.78
N ILE A 76 15.53 22.19 7.53
CA ILE A 76 15.77 21.67 8.86
C ILE A 76 15.73 20.15 8.72
N PHE A 77 16.77 19.47 9.20
CA PHE A 77 16.76 18.01 9.24
C PHE A 77 15.88 17.57 10.41
N GLU A 78 14.77 16.89 10.10
CA GLU A 78 13.99 16.08 11.06
C GLU A 78 14.24 14.58 10.80
#